data_AF-A0A531KZM6-F1
#
_entry.id   AF-A0A531KZM6-F1
#
_cell.length_a   1.000
_cell.length_b   1.000
_cell.length_c   1.000
_cell.angle_alpha   90.00
_cell.angle_beta   90.00
_cell.angle_gamma   90.00
#
_symmetry.space_group_name_H-M   'P 1'
#
loop_
_entity.id
_entity.type
_entity.pdbx_description
1 polymer ?
#
loop_
_entity_poly.entity_id
_entity_poly.type
_entity_poly.pdbx_seq_one_letter_code
_entity_poly.pdbx_strand_id
1 'polypeptide(L)'
;MSALIETEKLTRVLPETVPVTLVKDITLAINEKEFVAVTGPSGSGKSSLLYLLGLLDRPTAGTLTIGGRDAEPMNERERARTRL
;
A
#
# COMPACT_ATOMS: atom_id res chain seq x y z
N MET A 1 13.10 16.19 4.46
CA MET A 1 13.41 14.80 4.06
C MET A 1 12.07 14.17 3.69
N SER A 2 11.90 13.70 2.46
CA SER A 2 10.68 13.00 2.03
C SER A 2 10.76 11.53 2.43
N ALA A 3 9.66 10.92 2.86
CA ALA A 3 9.67 9.49 3.15
C ALA A 3 9.80 8.68 1.84
N LEU A 4 10.32 7.46 1.95
CA LEU A 4 10.47 6.55 0.81
C LEU A 4 9.11 5.95 0.43
N ILE A 5 8.27 5.64 1.41
CA ILE A 5 6.91 5.14 1.20
C ILE A 5 5.98 6.02 2.02
N GLU A 6 4.97 6.59 1.38
CA GLU A 6 3.94 7.40 2.04
C GLU A 6 2.57 6.91 1.61
N THR A 7 1.66 6.79 2.57
CA THR A 7 0.26 6.47 2.32
C THR A 7 -0.65 7.47 3.01
N GLU A 8 -1.75 7.83 2.35
CA GLU A 8 -2.79 8.67 2.94
C GLU A 8 -4.15 7.98 2.79
N LYS A 9 -4.77 7.66 3.93
CA LYS A 9 -6.09 6.99 4.02
C LYS A 9 -6.21 5.73 3.15
N LEU A 10 -5.11 5.01 3.00
CA LEU A 10 -5.00 3.87 2.10
C LEU A 10 -6.01 2.80 2.46
N THR A 11 -6.88 2.47 1.51
CA THR A 11 -8.01 1.57 1.71
C THR A 11 -8.08 0.57 0.58
N ARG A 12 -8.34 -0.69 0.90
CA ARG A 12 -8.60 -1.76 -0.08
C ARG A 12 -9.84 -2.55 0.32
N VAL A 13 -10.82 -2.56 -0.59
CA VAL A 13 -12.07 -3.31 -0.48
C VAL A 13 -12.17 -4.28 -1.65
N LEU A 14 -12.54 -5.53 -1.37
CA LEU A 14 -12.86 -6.51 -2.40
C LEU A 14 -14.32 -6.39 -2.84
N PRO A 15 -14.61 -6.37 -4.15
CA PRO A 15 -15.97 -6.22 -4.69
C PRO A 15 -16.72 -7.56 -4.70
N GLU A 16 -16.93 -8.15 -3.53
CA GLU A 16 -17.74 -9.35 -3.34
C GLU A 16 -19.23 -8.97 -3.14
N THR A 17 -20.14 -9.96 -3.15
CA THR A 17 -21.59 -9.74 -2.86
C THR A 17 -21.80 -8.99 -1.54
N VAL A 18 -20.98 -9.32 -0.53
CA VAL A 18 -20.83 -8.51 0.69
C VAL A 18 -19.39 -7.98 0.67
N PRO A 19 -19.18 -6.66 0.48
CA PRO A 19 -17.84 -6.10 0.37
C PRO A 19 -16.97 -6.43 1.59
N VAL A 20 -15.73 -6.86 1.34
CA VAL A 20 -14.76 -7.19 2.40
C VAL A 20 -13.66 -6.14 2.43
N THR A 21 -13.50 -5.46 3.56
CA THR A 21 -12.42 -4.47 3.74
C THR A 21 -11.16 -5.18 4.23
N LEU A 22 -10.10 -5.17 3.40
CA LEU A 22 -8.81 -5.79 3.74
C LEU A 22 -7.88 -4.82 4.45
N VAL A 23 -7.90 -3.56 4.04
CA VAL A 23 -7.10 -2.46 4.59
C VAL A 23 -8.03 -1.27 4.71
N LYS A 24 -8.02 -0.59 5.86
CA LYS A 24 -8.93 0.51 6.17
C LYS A 24 -8.15 1.71 6.68
N ASP A 25 -8.18 2.80 5.90
CA ASP A 25 -7.75 4.13 6.33
C ASP A 25 -6.34 4.19 6.95
N ILE A 26 -5.37 3.58 6.27
CA ILE A 26 -3.99 3.56 6.75
C ILE A 26 -3.22 4.77 6.23
N THR A 27 -2.75 5.60 7.17
CA THR A 27 -1.82 6.71 6.91
C THR A 27 -0.51 6.40 7.61
N LEU A 28 0.55 6.19 6.83
CA LEU A 28 1.90 5.89 7.34
C LEU A 28 2.98 6.49 6.44
N ALA A 29 4.16 6.70 7.02
CA ALA A 29 5.36 7.12 6.32
C ALA A 29 6.52 6.22 6.75
N ILE A 30 7.27 5.69 5.78
CA ILE A 30 8.48 4.88 6.01
C ILE A 30 9.63 5.61 5.34
N ASN A 31 10.65 5.94 6.12
CA ASN A 31 11.80 6.68 5.64
C ASN A 31 12.82 5.75 4.97
N GLU A 32 13.74 6.32 4.19
CA GLU A 32 14.87 5.57 3.69
C GLU A 32 15.67 4.95 4.84
N LYS A 33 16.09 3.69 4.67
CA LYS A 33 16.87 2.90 5.64
C LYS A 33 16.13 2.61 6.95
N GLU A 34 14.81 2.82 7.00
CA GLU A 34 13.98 2.42 8.13
C GLU A 34 13.65 0.92 8.06
N PHE A 35 13.71 0.25 9.21
CA PHE A 35 13.33 -1.16 9.34
C PHE A 35 12.00 -1.26 10.10
N VAL A 36 10.95 -1.71 9.42
CA VAL A 36 9.58 -1.73 9.95
C VAL A 36 9.06 -3.17 10.01
N ALA A 37 8.44 -3.53 11.13
CA ALA A 37 7.73 -4.79 11.30
C ALA A 37 6.21 -4.55 11.37
N VAL A 38 5.45 -5.23 10.50
CA VAL A 38 3.98 -5.22 10.55
C VAL A 38 3.49 -6.48 11.27
N THR A 39 2.90 -6.32 12.45
CA THR A 39 2.45 -7.43 13.31
C THR A 39 0.94 -7.38 13.53
N GLY A 40 0.35 -8.48 13.99
CA GLY A 40 -1.09 -8.59 14.26
C GLY A 40 -1.67 -9.99 14.01
N PRO A 41 -2.90 -10.29 14.50
CA PRO A 41 -3.53 -11.60 14.39
C PRO A 41 -3.68 -12.11 12.96
N SER A 42 -3.83 -13.42 12.76
CA SER A 42 -4.15 -13.97 11.44
C SER A 42 -5.44 -13.33 10.88
N GLY A 43 -5.46 -13.01 9.59
CA GLY A 43 -6.60 -12.35 8.94
C GLY A 43 -6.70 -10.83 9.14
N SER A 44 -5.83 -10.18 9.91
CA SER A 44 -5.90 -8.73 10.18
C SER A 44 -5.52 -7.80 9.00
N GLY A 45 -5.32 -8.34 7.79
CA GLY A 45 -5.00 -7.53 6.60
C GLY A 45 -3.51 -7.22 6.36
N LYS A 46 -2.58 -7.78 7.15
CA LYS A 46 -1.13 -7.51 7.03
C LYS A 46 -0.58 -7.79 5.63
N SER A 47 -0.83 -8.99 5.10
CA SER A 47 -0.36 -9.36 3.75
C SER A 47 -0.99 -8.48 2.68
N SER A 48 -2.26 -8.10 2.86
CA SER A 48 -2.96 -7.18 1.96
C SER A 48 -2.33 -5.79 1.98
N LEU A 49 -1.96 -5.26 3.15
CA LEU A 49 -1.19 -4.02 3.26
C LEU A 49 0.15 -4.14 2.54
N LEU A 50 0.91 -5.22 2.78
CA LEU A 50 2.19 -5.44 2.11
C LEU A 50 2.05 -5.58 0.59
N TYR A 51 0.94 -6.12 0.09
CA TYR A 51 0.66 -6.21 -1.35
C TYR A 51 0.39 -4.83 -1.97
N LEU A 52 -0.28 -3.93 -1.24
CA LEU A 52 -0.46 -2.55 -1.66
C LEU A 52 0.88 -1.80 -1.67
N LEU A 53 1.62 -1.82 -0.55
CA LEU A 53 2.91 -1.14 -0.42
C LEU A 53 3.95 -1.67 -1.43
N GLY A 54 3.91 -2.97 -1.72
CA GLY A 54 4.76 -3.64 -2.71
C GLY A 54 4.29 -3.47 -4.16
N LEU A 55 3.28 -2.63 -4.45
CA LEU A 55 2.74 -2.40 -5.79
C LEU A 55 2.28 -3.67 -6.52
N LEU A 56 1.84 -4.69 -5.77
CA LEU A 56 1.23 -5.92 -6.30
C LEU A 56 -0.27 -5.76 -6.49
N ASP A 57 -0.91 -4.88 -5.71
CA ASP A 57 -2.33 -4.58 -5.78
C ASP A 57 -2.58 -3.05 -5.72
N ARG A 58 -3.76 -2.61 -6.12
CA ARG A 58 -4.16 -1.19 -6.17
C ARG A 58 -5.08 -0.85 -5.01
N PRO A 59 -4.93 0.33 -4.37
CA PRO A 59 -5.92 0.78 -3.41
C PRO A 59 -7.27 1.01 -4.10
N THR A 60 -8.35 0.83 -3.35
CA THR A 60 -9.70 1.25 -3.75
C THR A 60 -9.91 2.74 -3.48
N ALA A 61 -9.24 3.28 -2.46
CA ALA A 61 -9.25 4.70 -2.11
C ALA A 61 -7.97 5.08 -1.34
N GLY A 62 -7.71 6.39 -1.25
CA GLY A 62 -6.47 6.92 -0.69
C GLY A 62 -5.31 6.85 -1.67
N THR A 63 -4.14 7.28 -1.22
CA THR A 63 -2.94 7.41 -2.07
C THR A 63 -1.77 6.58 -1.56
N LEU A 64 -0.88 6.20 -2.47
CA LEU A 64 0.39 5.54 -2.19
C LEU A 64 1.47 6.20 -3.04
N THR A 65 2.51 6.71 -2.38
CA THR A 65 3.66 7.34 -3.03
C THR A 65 4.92 6.56 -2.71
N ILE A 66 5.75 6.29 -3.73
CA ILE A 66 7.04 5.63 -3.57
C ILE A 66 8.15 6.56 -4.08
N GLY A 67 9.06 6.98 -3.21
CA GLY A 67 10.16 7.90 -3.54
C GLY A 67 9.66 9.20 -4.14
N GLY A 68 8.57 9.76 -3.59
CA GLY A 68 7.94 10.99 -4.07
C GLY A 68 7.12 10.86 -5.36
N ARG A 69 6.96 9.64 -5.92
CA ARG A 69 6.12 9.39 -7.11
C ARG A 69 4.83 8.69 -6.75
N ASP A 70 3.71 9.26 -7.16
CA ASP A 70 2.37 8.66 -6.99
C ASP A 70 2.28 7.34 -7.77
N ALA A 71 1.78 6.30 -7.11
CA ALA A 71 1.61 4.98 -7.66
C ALA A 71 0.32 4.80 -8.48
N GLU A 72 -0.69 5.66 -8.32
CA GLU A 72 -1.97 5.55 -9.03
C GLU A 72 -1.83 5.60 -10.56
N PRO A 73 -1.12 6.59 -11.16
CA PRO A 73 -0.98 6.68 -12.61
C PRO A 73 -0.04 5.63 -13.21
N MET A 74 0.68 4.86 -12.38
CA MET A 74 1.64 3.88 -12.86
C MET A 74 0.94 2.73 -13.59
N ASN A 75 1.42 2.42 -14.80
CA ASN A 75 1.05 1.19 -15.48
C ASN A 75 1.78 -0.03 -14.87
N GLU A 76 1.39 -1.23 -15.26
CA GLU A 76 1.93 -2.45 -14.65
C GLU A 76 3.45 -2.62 -14.86
N ARG A 77 4.00 -2.14 -15.99
CA ARG A 77 5.46 -2.17 -16.23
C ARG A 77 6.20 -1.22 -15.32
N GLU A 78 5.66 -0.03 -15.07
CA GLU A 78 6.24 0.94 -14.15
C GLU A 78 6.24 0.41 -12.72
N ARG A 79 5.12 -0.17 -12.28
CA ARG A 79 5.00 -0.83 -10.97
C ARG A 79 5.99 -1.99 -10.83
N ALA A 80 6.17 -2.79 -11.89
CA ALA A 80 7.17 -3.87 -11.92
C ALA A 80 8.61 -3.36 -11.76
N ARG A 81 8.95 -2.27 -12.45
CA ARG A 81 10.30 -1.67 -12.36
C ARG A 81 10.57 -1.04 -10.99
N THR A 82 9.58 -0.46 -10.33
CA THR A 82 9.76 0.12 -8.99
C THR A 82 9.99 -0.93 -7.90
N ARG A 83 9.57 -2.20 -8.14
CA ARG A 83 9.76 -3.31 -7.19
C ARG A 83 11.18 -3.91 -7.21
N LEU A 84 11.97 -3.66 -8.25
CA LEU A 84 13.30 -4.24 -8.52
C LEU A 84 14.40 -3.19 -8.37
#